data_AF-A0A4V1ZXY9-F1
#
_entry.id   AF-A0A4V1ZXY9-F1
#
_cell.length_a   1.000
_cell.length_b   1.000
_cell.length_c   1.000
_cell.angle_alpha   90.00
_cell.angle_beta   90.00
_cell.angle_gamma   90.00
#
_symmetry.space_group_name_H-M   'P 1'
#
loop_
_entity.id
_entity.type
_entity.pdbx_description
1 polymer ?
#
loop_
_entity_poly.entity_id
_entity_poly.type
_entity_poly.pdbx_seq_one_letter_code
_entity_poly.pdbx_strand_id
1 'polypeptide(L)'
;MKRHPSLAHLSRDHHQALILAQLLKKGSAAYKGLPTAVEEKGEYALKLYQVDLKQHFGKEETIIRKINGITPDIDQLGDEIIKEHTELSLLFSEIKSSGDLVEHLDKIGHKLEQHIRKEERIFFPMIEKHCGEKILDEIESFLSP
;
A
#
# COMPACT_ATOMS: atom_id res chain seq x y z
N MET A 1 -16.05 -11.32 -5.44
CA MET A 1 -16.47 -10.01 -5.99
C MET A 1 -15.48 -9.61 -7.06
N LYS A 2 -15.94 -9.14 -8.22
CA LYS A 2 -15.04 -8.46 -9.18
C LYS A 2 -14.90 -7.02 -8.70
N ARG A 3 -13.67 -6.55 -8.51
CA ARG A 3 -13.39 -5.15 -8.17
C ARG A 3 -13.86 -4.24 -9.30
N HIS A 4 -14.43 -3.08 -8.99
CA HIS A 4 -14.72 -2.04 -9.98
C HIS A 4 -13.44 -1.68 -10.78
N PRO A 5 -13.50 -1.44 -12.10
CA PRO A 5 -12.33 -1.11 -12.92
C PRO A 5 -11.47 0.03 -12.36
N SER A 6 -12.13 1.06 -11.81
CA SER A 6 -11.52 2.21 -11.16
C SER A 6 -10.65 1.88 -9.94
N LEU A 7 -10.86 0.74 -9.27
CA LEU A 7 -10.05 0.28 -8.13
C LEU A 7 -9.19 -0.94 -8.49
N ALA A 8 -9.51 -1.64 -9.59
CA ALA A 8 -8.84 -2.86 -9.99
C ALA A 8 -7.37 -2.65 -10.33
N HIS A 9 -6.97 -1.47 -10.80
CA HIS A 9 -5.56 -1.17 -11.08
C HIS A 9 -4.74 -1.01 -9.78
N LEU A 10 -5.27 -0.35 -8.74
CA LEU A 10 -4.64 -0.28 -7.42
C LEU A 10 -4.44 -1.67 -6.82
N SER A 11 -5.46 -2.54 -6.94
CA SER A 11 -5.31 -3.94 -6.50
C SER A 11 -4.28 -4.74 -7.29
N ARG A 12 -3.95 -4.37 -8.54
CA ARG A 12 -2.85 -5.01 -9.27
C ARG A 12 -1.49 -4.56 -8.73
N ASP A 13 -1.37 -3.27 -8.42
CA ASP A 13 -0.16 -2.68 -7.81
C ASP A 13 0.15 -3.36 -6.46
N HIS A 14 -0.87 -3.76 -5.70
CA HIS A 14 -0.73 -4.54 -4.46
C HIS A 14 -0.01 -5.89 -4.60
N HIS A 15 -0.02 -6.52 -5.77
CA HIS A 15 0.59 -7.84 -5.93
C HIS A 15 2.11 -7.81 -5.67
N GLN A 16 2.81 -6.83 -6.27
CA GLN A 16 4.25 -6.66 -6.05
C GLN A 16 4.54 -6.21 -4.62
N ALA A 17 3.72 -5.33 -4.08
CA ALA A 17 3.84 -4.86 -2.70
C ALA A 17 3.70 -5.99 -1.67
N LEU A 18 2.80 -6.96 -1.89
CA LEU A 18 2.65 -8.14 -1.04
C LEU A 18 3.84 -9.09 -1.14
N ILE A 19 4.43 -9.25 -2.33
CA ILE A 19 5.67 -10.03 -2.49
C ILE A 19 6.80 -9.37 -1.69
N LEU A 20 6.95 -8.05 -1.79
CA LEU A 20 7.90 -7.29 -0.97
C LEU A 20 7.62 -7.50 0.52
N ALA A 21 6.37 -7.36 0.95
CA ALA A 21 5.97 -7.54 2.34
C ALA A 21 6.38 -8.93 2.90
N GLN A 22 6.24 -9.99 2.10
CA GLN A 22 6.70 -11.33 2.49
C GLN A 22 8.22 -11.48 2.47
N LEU A 23 8.91 -10.90 1.49
CA LEU A 23 10.37 -10.92 1.38
C LEU A 23 11.05 -10.29 2.60
N LEU A 24 10.47 -9.24 3.16
CA LEU A 24 11.06 -8.47 4.26
C LEU A 24 10.88 -9.11 5.64
N LYS A 25 9.93 -10.04 5.78
CA LYS A 25 9.69 -10.71 7.06
C LYS A 25 10.83 -11.63 7.45
N LYS A 26 11.08 -11.68 8.75
CA LYS A 26 12.04 -12.59 9.37
C LYS A 26 11.63 -14.03 9.10
N GLY A 27 12.60 -14.85 8.69
CA GLY A 27 12.36 -16.26 8.35
C GLY A 27 11.63 -16.49 7.03
N SER A 28 11.44 -15.45 6.20
CA SER A 28 10.93 -15.61 4.83
C SER A 28 11.79 -16.61 4.05
N ALA A 29 11.16 -17.54 3.32
CA ALA A 29 11.88 -18.40 2.39
C ALA A 29 12.57 -17.57 1.30
N ALA A 30 13.67 -18.08 0.75
CA ALA A 30 14.28 -17.48 -0.43
C ALA A 30 13.36 -17.61 -1.64
N TYR A 31 13.04 -16.49 -2.28
CA TYR A 31 12.25 -16.45 -3.50
C TYR A 31 13.18 -16.39 -4.71
N LYS A 32 12.91 -17.21 -5.73
CA LYS A 32 13.73 -17.23 -6.95
C LYS A 32 13.72 -15.86 -7.62
N GLY A 33 14.91 -15.28 -7.84
CA GLY A 33 15.07 -13.99 -8.49
C GLY A 33 14.90 -12.78 -7.56
N LEU A 34 14.75 -12.98 -6.25
CA LEU A 34 14.74 -11.91 -5.24
C LEU A 34 15.98 -11.98 -4.33
N PRO A 35 16.37 -10.86 -3.71
CA PRO A 35 17.49 -10.81 -2.78
C PRO A 35 17.36 -11.74 -1.59
N THR A 36 18.50 -12.21 -1.07
CA THR A 36 18.55 -13.09 0.11
C THR A 36 19.30 -12.47 1.28
N ALA A 37 20.35 -11.69 1.01
CA ALA A 37 21.07 -10.93 2.04
C ALA A 37 20.22 -9.77 2.57
N VAL A 38 20.35 -9.46 3.85
CA VAL A 38 19.51 -8.46 4.53
C VAL A 38 19.73 -7.05 3.95
N GLU A 39 20.97 -6.72 3.61
CA GLU A 39 21.34 -5.45 3.00
C GLU A 39 20.71 -5.29 1.61
N GLU A 40 20.81 -6.31 0.77
CA GLU A 40 20.21 -6.32 -0.58
C GLU A 40 18.68 -6.24 -0.52
N LYS A 41 18.05 -6.89 0.48
CA LYS A 41 16.61 -6.76 0.72
C LYS A 41 16.23 -5.31 1.06
N GLY A 42 17.04 -4.63 1.88
CA GLY A 42 16.84 -3.22 2.22
C GLY A 42 16.96 -2.29 1.00
N GLU A 43 17.97 -2.51 0.15
CA GLU A 43 18.14 -1.77 -1.11
C GLU A 43 16.97 -1.99 -2.08
N TYR A 44 16.55 -3.25 -2.21
CA TYR A 44 15.40 -3.62 -3.03
C TYR A 44 14.10 -2.99 -2.52
N ALA A 45 13.87 -3.00 -1.21
CA ALA A 45 12.73 -2.36 -0.57
C ALA A 45 12.69 -0.86 -0.84
N LEU A 46 13.82 -0.17 -0.68
CA LEU A 46 13.93 1.26 -0.98
C LEU A 46 13.63 1.56 -2.45
N LYS A 47 14.15 0.74 -3.37
CA LYS A 47 13.90 0.89 -4.79
C LYS A 47 12.42 0.77 -5.14
N LEU A 48 11.76 -0.31 -4.68
CA LEU A 48 10.33 -0.49 -4.90
C LEU A 48 9.49 0.60 -4.25
N TYR A 49 9.89 1.07 -3.07
CA TYR A 49 9.20 2.18 -2.42
C TYR A 49 9.26 3.46 -3.24
N GLN A 50 10.44 3.80 -3.77
CA GLN A 50 10.64 5.02 -4.54
C GLN A 50 9.99 5.00 -5.92
N VAL A 51 9.98 3.84 -6.58
CA VAL A 51 9.49 3.71 -7.96
C VAL A 51 7.98 3.44 -8.00
N ASP A 52 7.45 2.63 -7.09
CA ASP A 52 6.08 2.13 -7.17
C ASP A 52 5.23 2.59 -5.97
N LEU A 53 5.58 2.18 -4.74
CA LEU A 53 4.68 2.34 -3.58
C LEU A 53 4.36 3.80 -3.26
N LYS A 54 5.35 4.70 -3.38
CA LYS A 54 5.11 6.12 -3.10
C LYS A 54 4.11 6.73 -4.09
N GLN A 55 4.14 6.32 -5.35
CA GLN A 55 3.17 6.77 -6.34
C GLN A 55 1.80 6.14 -6.05
N HIS A 56 1.76 4.86 -5.69
CA HIS A 56 0.56 4.13 -5.30
C HIS A 56 -0.18 4.82 -4.14
N PHE A 57 0.52 5.13 -3.04
CA PHE A 57 -0.05 5.88 -1.91
C PHE A 57 -0.62 7.23 -2.34
N GLY A 58 0.08 7.95 -3.23
CA GLY A 58 -0.41 9.23 -3.76
C GLY A 58 -1.72 9.12 -4.56
N LYS A 59 -1.92 8.01 -5.28
CA LYS A 59 -3.18 7.70 -5.97
C LYS A 59 -4.29 7.47 -4.97
N GLU A 60 -4.07 6.64 -3.95
CA GLU A 60 -5.05 6.34 -2.90
C GLU A 60 -5.44 7.58 -2.11
N GLU A 61 -4.48 8.41 -1.72
CA GLU A 61 -4.75 9.69 -1.04
C GLU A 61 -5.58 10.65 -1.91
N THR A 62 -5.41 10.59 -3.22
CA THR A 62 -6.24 11.37 -4.15
C THR A 62 -7.67 10.86 -4.15
N ILE A 63 -7.89 9.55 -4.12
CA ILE A 63 -9.22 8.97 -3.95
C ILE A 63 -9.82 9.41 -2.61
N ILE A 64 -9.08 9.27 -1.50
CA ILE A 64 -9.54 9.62 -0.15
C ILE A 64 -10.04 11.07 -0.11
N ARG A 65 -9.28 12.02 -0.68
CA ARG A 65 -9.70 13.43 -0.75
C ARG A 65 -10.99 13.64 -1.55
N LYS A 66 -11.27 12.80 -2.55
CA LYS A 66 -12.48 12.92 -3.40
C LYS A 66 -13.72 12.35 -2.74
N ILE A 67 -13.56 11.27 -2.00
CA ILE A 67 -14.67 10.59 -1.31
C ILE A 67 -14.93 11.13 0.10
N ASN A 68 -14.10 12.07 0.56
CA ASN A 68 -14.27 12.72 1.86
C ASN A 68 -15.64 13.42 1.94
N GLY A 69 -16.35 13.20 3.04
CA GLY A 69 -17.68 13.76 3.32
C GLY A 69 -18.84 12.91 2.79
N ILE A 70 -18.59 11.76 2.14
CA ILE A 70 -19.66 10.84 1.70
C ILE A 70 -20.30 10.15 2.92
N THR A 71 -19.49 9.58 3.82
CA THR A 71 -19.93 9.08 5.12
C THR A 71 -18.84 9.29 6.18
N PRO A 72 -19.21 9.45 7.46
CA PRO A 72 -18.23 9.52 8.55
C PRO A 72 -17.31 8.29 8.63
N ASP A 73 -17.84 7.11 8.31
CA ASP A 73 -17.06 5.85 8.31
C ASP A 73 -15.96 5.86 7.24
N ILE A 74 -16.26 6.41 6.04
CA ILE A 74 -15.27 6.57 4.97
C ILE A 74 -14.19 7.56 5.37
N ASP A 75 -14.59 8.68 5.97
CA ASP A 75 -13.66 9.73 6.40
C ASP A 75 -12.68 9.19 7.45
N GLN A 76 -13.21 8.51 8.48
CA GLN A 76 -12.39 7.88 9.51
C GLN A 76 -11.43 6.85 8.90
N LEU A 77 -11.91 5.99 8.00
CA LEU A 77 -11.06 4.97 7.38
C LEU A 77 -9.99 5.60 6.47
N GLY A 78 -10.33 6.67 5.75
CA GLY A 78 -9.39 7.43 4.94
C GLY A 78 -8.26 8.04 5.79
N ASP A 79 -8.59 8.63 6.94
CA ASP A 79 -7.60 9.16 7.88
C ASP A 79 -6.67 8.07 8.43
N GLU A 80 -7.20 6.87 8.71
CA GLU A 80 -6.39 5.72 9.11
C GLU A 80 -5.40 5.31 8.02
N ILE A 81 -5.85 5.23 6.76
CA ILE A 81 -5.00 4.87 5.61
C ILE A 81 -3.88 5.91 5.40
N ILE A 82 -4.19 7.21 5.46
CA ILE A 82 -3.19 8.29 5.35
C ILE A 82 -2.14 8.19 6.47
N LYS A 83 -2.58 7.87 7.69
CA LYS A 83 -1.68 7.68 8.82
C LYS A 83 -0.75 6.49 8.62
N GLU A 84 -1.27 5.38 8.09
CA GLU A 84 -0.48 4.20 7.74
C GLU A 84 0.55 4.50 6.64
N HIS A 85 0.19 5.27 5.60
CA HIS A 85 1.14 5.73 4.59
C HIS A 85 2.27 6.55 5.19
N THR A 86 1.96 7.44 6.12
CA THR A 86 2.96 8.27 6.81
C THR A 86 3.91 7.40 7.63
N GLU A 87 3.38 6.43 8.37
CA GLU A 87 4.19 5.49 9.15
C GLU A 87 5.09 4.64 8.25
N LEU A 88 4.55 4.06 7.18
CA LEU A 88 5.31 3.26 6.21
C LEU A 88 6.40 4.11 5.55
N SER A 89 6.08 5.33 5.11
CA SER A 89 7.03 6.25 4.51
C SER A 89 8.22 6.55 5.41
N LEU A 90 7.96 6.75 6.71
CA LEU A 90 9.00 6.93 7.72
C LEU A 90 9.87 5.67 7.84
N LEU A 91 9.24 4.50 8.00
CA LEU A 91 9.99 3.23 8.11
C LEU A 91 10.88 2.97 6.90
N PHE A 92 10.39 3.21 5.67
CA PHE A 92 11.22 3.09 4.47
C PHE A 92 12.39 4.08 4.48
N SER A 93 12.18 5.32 4.94
CA SER A 93 13.26 6.32 5.01
C SER A 93 14.38 5.96 6.00
N GLU A 94 14.05 5.20 7.05
CA GLU A 94 14.97 4.81 8.12
C GLU A 94 15.79 3.54 7.82
N ILE A 95 15.53 2.86 6.69
CA ILE A 95 16.21 1.60 6.33
C ILE A 95 17.73 1.71 6.41
N LYS A 96 18.32 2.78 5.87
CA LYS A 96 19.79 2.94 5.82
C LYS A 96 20.42 3.30 7.17
N SER A 97 19.63 3.79 8.11
CA SER A 97 20.07 4.24 9.43
C SER A 97 19.71 3.27 10.55
N SER A 98 19.07 2.14 10.24
CA SER A 98 18.66 1.16 11.25
C SER A 98 19.87 0.50 11.92
N GLY A 99 19.85 0.44 13.26
CA GLY A 99 20.83 -0.32 14.05
C GLY A 99 20.58 -1.84 14.05
N ASP A 100 19.34 -2.26 13.74
CA ASP A 100 18.98 -3.66 13.52
C ASP A 100 18.14 -3.73 12.24
N LEU A 101 18.82 -3.98 11.12
CA LEU A 101 18.16 -3.99 9.81
C LEU A 101 17.18 -5.17 9.69
N VAL A 102 17.45 -6.31 10.33
CA VAL A 102 16.58 -7.49 10.23
C VAL A 102 15.22 -7.19 10.86
N GLU A 103 15.22 -6.70 12.11
CA GLU A 103 13.97 -6.37 12.81
C GLU A 103 13.25 -5.18 12.15
N HIS A 104 13.99 -4.22 11.60
CA HIS A 104 13.39 -3.09 10.90
C HIS A 104 12.68 -3.50 9.61
N LEU A 105 13.29 -4.36 8.80
CA LEU A 105 12.65 -4.90 7.60
C LEU A 105 11.45 -5.78 7.96
N ASP A 106 11.55 -6.59 9.02
CA ASP A 106 10.42 -7.40 9.49
C ASP A 106 9.20 -6.54 9.84
N LYS A 107 9.43 -5.44 10.58
CA LYS A 107 8.40 -4.45 10.91
C LYS A 107 7.75 -3.86 9.66
N ILE A 108 8.54 -3.47 8.65
CA ILE A 108 8.01 -2.97 7.37
C ILE A 108 7.15 -4.04 6.70
N GLY A 109 7.63 -5.28 6.62
CA GLY A 109 6.92 -6.38 5.98
C GLY A 109 5.56 -6.66 6.62
N HIS A 110 5.49 -6.65 7.95
CA HIS A 110 4.23 -6.80 8.68
C HIS A 110 3.27 -5.60 8.51
N LYS A 111 3.79 -4.37 8.61
CA LYS A 111 2.99 -3.15 8.44
C LYS A 111 2.41 -3.04 7.03
N LEU A 112 3.23 -3.27 6.02
CA LEU A 112 2.83 -3.19 4.61
C LEU A 112 1.77 -4.24 4.27
N GLU A 113 1.91 -5.49 4.75
CA GLU A 113 0.88 -6.50 4.55
C GLU A 113 -0.44 -6.13 5.25
N GLN A 114 -0.38 -5.64 6.49
CA GLN A 114 -1.58 -5.26 7.25
C GLN A 114 -2.35 -4.14 6.55
N HIS A 115 -1.62 -3.11 6.11
CA HIS A 115 -2.12 -1.99 5.35
C HIS A 115 -2.83 -2.44 4.05
N ILE A 116 -2.13 -3.19 3.18
CA ILE A 116 -2.71 -3.69 1.92
C ILE A 116 -3.95 -4.55 2.18
N ARG A 117 -3.93 -5.41 3.22
CA ARG A 117 -5.09 -6.23 3.58
C ARG A 117 -6.27 -5.40 4.05
N LYS A 118 -6.04 -4.29 4.77
CA LYS A 118 -7.09 -3.35 5.17
C LYS A 118 -7.71 -2.71 3.94
N GLU A 119 -6.90 -2.28 2.98
CA GLU A 119 -7.40 -1.66 1.76
C GLU A 119 -8.26 -2.62 0.94
N GLU A 120 -7.72 -3.80 0.68
CA GLU A 120 -8.32 -4.83 -0.16
C GLU A 120 -9.66 -5.34 0.40
N ARG A 121 -9.76 -5.47 1.73
CA ARG A 121 -10.86 -6.15 2.41
C ARG A 121 -11.87 -5.21 3.07
N ILE A 122 -11.48 -3.97 3.34
CA ILE A 122 -12.30 -3.02 4.09
C ILE A 122 -12.48 -1.74 3.29
N PHE A 123 -11.40 -1.05 2.94
CA PHE A 123 -11.49 0.27 2.29
C PHE A 123 -12.12 0.20 0.91
N PHE A 124 -11.59 -0.60 -0.01
CA PHE A 124 -12.13 -0.71 -1.36
C PHE A 124 -13.58 -1.23 -1.38
N PRO A 125 -13.96 -2.28 -0.62
CA PRO A 125 -15.36 -2.66 -0.50
C PRO A 125 -16.27 -1.56 0.09
N MET A 126 -15.75 -0.73 1.00
CA MET A 126 -16.50 0.40 1.55
C MET A 126 -16.75 1.47 0.48
N ILE A 127 -15.74 1.80 -0.34
CA ILE A 127 -15.89 2.68 -1.50
C ILE A 127 -16.95 2.11 -2.44
N GLU A 128 -16.85 0.84 -2.84
CA GLU A 128 -17.80 0.20 -3.77
C GLU A 128 -19.25 0.18 -3.23
N LYS A 129 -19.42 0.13 -1.91
CA LYS A 129 -20.73 0.10 -1.26
C LYS A 129 -21.38 1.48 -1.16
N HIS A 130 -20.60 2.54 -0.95
CA HIS A 130 -21.10 3.86 -0.59
C HIS A 130 -20.90 4.92 -1.67
N CYS A 131 -19.97 4.71 -2.61
CA CYS A 131 -19.79 5.59 -3.77
C CYS A 131 -20.65 5.08 -4.92
N GLY A 132 -21.53 5.94 -5.44
CA GLY A 132 -22.29 5.64 -6.66
C GLY A 132 -21.40 5.61 -7.91
N GLU A 133 -21.92 5.03 -9.01
CA GLU A 133 -21.18 4.87 -10.28
C GLU A 133 -20.51 6.16 -10.75
N LYS A 134 -21.19 7.31 -10.65
CA LYS A 134 -20.62 8.60 -11.02
C LYS A 134 -19.30 8.93 -10.31
N ILE A 135 -19.20 8.64 -9.00
CA ILE A 135 -17.98 8.90 -8.23
C ILE A 135 -16.90 7.90 -8.60
N LEU A 136 -17.27 6.64 -8.85
CA LEU A 136 -16.34 5.59 -9.28
C LEU A 136 -15.76 5.87 -10.68
N ASP A 137 -16.57 6.42 -11.59
CA ASP A 137 -16.13 6.84 -12.94
C ASP A 137 -15.21 8.06 -12.86
N GLU A 138 -15.51 9.01 -11.98
CA GLU A 138 -14.61 10.15 -11.71
C GLU A 138 -13.26 9.66 -11.19
N ILE A 139 -13.26 8.70 -10.26
CA ILE A 139 -12.02 8.04 -9.77
C ILE A 139 -11.24 7.40 -10.92
N GLU A 140 -11.90 6.68 -11.84
CA GLU A 140 -11.23 6.05 -12.99
C GLU A 140 -10.54 7.07 -13.91
N SER A 141 -11.23 8.17 -14.19
CA SER A 141 -10.72 9.25 -15.05
C SER A 141 -9.45 9.91 -14.48
N PHE A 142 -9.35 10.07 -13.16
CA PHE A 142 -8.17 10.66 -12.52
C PHE A 142 -6.96 9.72 -12.43
N LEU A 143 -7.19 8.42 -12.52
CA LEU A 143 -6.15 7.39 -12.35
C LEU A 143 -5.67 6.82 -13.68
N SER A 144 -6.36 7.17 -14.77
CA SER A 144 -5.92 6.91 -16.13
C SER A 144 -4.76 7.85 -16.49
N PRO A 145 -3.65 7.33 -17.05
CA PRO A 145 -2.46 8.12 -17.39
C PRO A 145 -2.68 9.14 -18.51
#